data_AF-A0A1X7C9A9-F1
#
_entry.id   AF-A0A1X7C9A9-F1
#
_cell.length_a   1.000
_cell.length_b   1.000
_cell.length_c   1.000
_cell.angle_alpha   90.00
_cell.angle_beta   90.00
_cell.angle_gamma   90.00
#
_symmetry.space_group_name_H-M   'P 1'
#
loop_
_entity.id
_entity.type
_entity.pdbx_description
1 polymer ?
#
loop_
_entity_poly.entity_id
_entity_poly.type
_entity_poly.pdbx_seq_one_letter_code
_entity_poly.pdbx_strand_id
1 'polypeptide(L)'
;HVVKLGGQVVDEVRRRVQQDTLGHRGRAGDPLYGIRRTLQIGAEHLTAKQITRLNAKLEAGDPHHEVTLAWHCYQKLRAIYHARPETGRRLVAEILAAFPSCPIPEIARLGRTLHRWKAAILAYFDTAGASNGPTEAVNGVIETMRRVARGFRNFDNYRLRALLAAGGHRPWRKTPTHAHL
;
A
#
# COMPACT_ATOMS: atom_id res chain seq x y z
N HIS A 1 -6.30 1.53 -3.16
CA HIS A 1 -5.49 2.75 -3.32
C HIS A 1 -5.10 3.42 -1.98
N VAL A 2 -6.02 3.67 -1.05
CA VAL A 2 -5.75 4.37 0.23
C VAL A 2 -4.76 3.66 1.16
N VAL A 3 -4.88 2.35 1.37
CA VAL A 3 -3.97 1.57 2.22
C VAL A 3 -2.52 1.63 1.71
N LYS A 4 -2.33 1.64 0.37
CA LYS A 4 -1.01 1.81 -0.26
C LYS A 4 -0.38 3.15 0.10
N LEU A 5 -1.17 4.23 0.13
CA LEU A 5 -0.69 5.55 0.54
C LEU A 5 -0.23 5.55 2.01
N GLY A 6 -0.98 4.89 2.90
CA GLY A 6 -0.56 4.69 4.29
C GLY A 6 0.77 3.96 4.41
N GLY A 7 0.94 2.86 3.66
CA GLY A 7 2.20 2.11 3.64
C GLY A 7 3.39 2.94 3.13
N GLN A 8 3.18 3.77 2.10
CA GLN A 8 4.19 4.71 1.60
C GLN A 8 4.60 5.73 2.66
N VAL A 9 3.63 6.29 3.39
CA VAL A 9 3.88 7.26 4.47
C VAL A 9 4.72 6.64 5.59
N VAL A 10 4.48 5.37 5.97
CA VAL A 10 5.35 4.67 6.94
C VAL A 10 6.79 4.56 6.44
N ASP A 11 7.01 4.27 5.16
CA ASP A 11 8.37 4.22 4.61
C ASP A 11 9.02 5.60 4.54
N GLU A 12 8.26 6.66 4.26
CA GLU A 12 8.77 8.03 4.28
C GLU A 12 9.22 8.47 5.67
N VAL A 13 8.36 8.28 6.69
CA VAL A 13 8.72 8.59 8.09
C VAL A 13 9.95 7.79 8.51
N ARG A 14 9.96 6.47 8.22
CA ARG A 14 11.12 5.60 8.49
C ARG A 14 12.40 6.12 7.85
N ARG A 15 12.34 6.58 6.60
CA ARG A 15 13.51 7.10 5.87
C ARG A 15 14.00 8.42 6.45
N ARG A 16 13.09 9.33 6.81
CA ARG A 16 13.45 10.61 7.44
C ARG A 16 14.10 10.37 8.80
N VAL A 17 13.42 9.68 9.72
CA VAL A 17 13.94 9.38 11.07
C VAL A 17 15.32 8.73 10.98
N GLN A 18 15.49 7.79 10.06
CA GLN A 18 16.77 7.13 9.86
C GLN A 18 17.86 8.07 9.34
N GLN A 19 17.54 8.94 8.38
CA GLN A 19 18.48 9.94 7.85
C GLN A 19 18.87 10.94 8.95
N ASP A 20 17.91 11.38 9.76
CA ASP A 20 18.11 12.34 10.85
C ASP A 20 18.96 11.73 11.97
N THR A 21 18.76 10.43 12.27
CA THR A 21 19.47 9.74 13.36
C THR A 21 20.87 9.25 12.95
N LEU A 22 21.04 8.78 11.71
CA LEU A 22 22.29 8.13 11.26
C LEU A 22 23.10 8.97 10.27
N GLY A 23 22.56 10.09 9.78
CA GLY A 23 23.22 10.95 8.79
C GLY A 23 23.29 10.37 7.38
N HIS A 24 22.70 9.20 7.12
CA HIS A 24 22.74 8.55 5.81
C HIS A 24 21.47 7.79 5.47
N ARG A 25 21.29 7.53 4.17
CA ARG A 25 20.19 6.69 3.68
C ARG A 25 20.39 5.27 4.20
N GLY A 26 19.27 4.58 4.47
CA GLY A 26 19.36 3.26 5.07
C GLY A 26 19.99 2.17 4.22
N ARG A 27 20.81 1.35 4.88
CA ARG A 27 21.59 0.24 4.37
C ARG A 27 21.44 -1.00 5.26
N ALA A 28 22.01 -2.12 4.81
CA ALA A 28 22.03 -3.34 5.61
C ALA A 28 22.75 -3.09 6.95
N GLY A 29 22.19 -3.62 8.04
CA GLY A 29 22.69 -3.41 9.41
C GLY A 29 21.85 -2.41 10.21
N ASP A 30 21.37 -1.35 9.56
CA ASP A 30 20.64 -0.28 10.26
C ASP A 30 19.32 -0.80 10.86
N PRO A 31 18.94 -0.36 12.08
CA PRO A 31 17.82 -0.94 12.79
C PRO A 31 16.51 -0.86 12.00
N LEU A 32 16.12 0.35 11.58
CA LEU A 32 14.88 0.61 10.85
C LEU A 32 14.86 0.02 9.44
N TYR A 33 16.01 0.03 8.74
CA TYR A 33 16.10 -0.59 7.41
C TYR A 33 15.86 -2.10 7.47
N GLY A 34 16.33 -2.75 8.54
CA GLY A 34 16.17 -4.19 8.78
C GLY A 34 14.73 -4.67 9.05
N ILE A 35 13.79 -3.74 9.30
CA ILE A 35 12.36 -4.02 9.53
C ILE A 35 11.41 -3.37 8.51
N ARG A 36 11.95 -2.71 7.47
CA ARG A 36 11.16 -1.99 6.44
C ARG A 36 10.02 -2.81 5.83
N ARG A 37 10.21 -4.13 5.68
CA ARG A 37 9.20 -5.04 5.12
C ARG A 37 8.17 -5.42 6.19
N THR A 38 8.61 -5.69 7.41
CA THR A 38 7.76 -6.01 8.55
C THR A 38 6.78 -4.88 8.86
N LEU A 39 7.23 -3.62 8.75
CA LEU A 39 6.41 -2.43 8.92
C LEU A 39 5.22 -2.34 7.94
N GLN A 40 5.23 -3.11 6.83
CA GLN A 40 4.15 -3.11 5.85
C GLN A 40 3.12 -4.23 6.09
N ILE A 41 3.42 -5.17 7.00
CA ILE A 41 2.59 -6.34 7.27
C ILE A 41 1.45 -5.95 8.23
N GLY A 42 0.24 -6.44 7.96
CA GLY A 42 -0.90 -6.34 8.88
C GLY A 42 -0.57 -6.95 10.24
N ALA A 43 -0.97 -6.30 11.33
CA ALA A 43 -0.56 -6.68 12.67
C ALA A 43 -1.06 -8.08 13.04
N GLU A 44 -2.22 -8.45 12.52
CA GLU A 44 -2.82 -9.78 12.66
C GLU A 44 -2.11 -10.88 11.88
N HIS A 45 -1.16 -10.52 11.01
CA HIS A 45 -0.34 -11.46 10.24
C HIS A 45 1.12 -11.52 10.73
N LEU A 46 1.46 -10.75 11.76
CA LEU A 46 2.79 -10.79 12.35
C LEU A 46 2.92 -12.01 13.27
N THR A 47 3.94 -12.82 13.01
CA THR A 47 4.36 -13.90 13.92
C THR A 47 4.99 -13.31 15.18
N ALA A 48 4.97 -14.07 16.29
CA ALA A 48 5.63 -13.66 17.54
C ALA A 48 7.10 -13.26 17.32
N LYS A 49 7.84 -14.03 16.52
CA LYS A 49 9.24 -13.71 16.15
C LYS A 49 9.37 -12.38 15.40
N GLN A 50 8.44 -12.07 14.50
CA GLN A 50 8.44 -10.79 13.79
C GLN A 50 8.11 -9.62 14.74
N ILE A 51 7.17 -9.80 15.68
CA ILE A 51 6.82 -8.80 16.69
C ILE A 51 8.02 -8.50 17.59
N THR A 52 8.68 -9.53 18.14
CA THR A 52 9.87 -9.35 18.98
C THR A 52 10.97 -8.59 18.23
N ARG A 53 11.22 -8.97 16.96
CA ARG A 53 12.20 -8.28 16.12
C ARG A 53 11.79 -6.83 15.81
N LEU A 54 10.51 -6.59 15.55
CA LEU A 54 9.98 -5.25 15.27
C LEU A 54 10.22 -4.33 16.47
N ASN A 55 9.81 -4.76 17.66
CA ASN A 55 9.96 -3.99 18.89
C ASN A 55 11.44 -3.69 19.19
N ALA A 56 12.31 -4.69 19.13
CA ALA A 56 13.74 -4.50 19.39
C ALA A 56 14.41 -3.52 18.41
N LYS A 57 13.94 -3.46 17.17
CA LYS A 57 14.50 -2.58 16.12
C LYS A 57 13.91 -1.17 16.13
N LEU A 58 12.67 -1.01 16.59
CA LEU A 58 12.07 0.28 16.88
C LEU A 58 12.76 0.92 18.10
N GLU A 59 12.93 0.17 19.18
CA GLU A 59 13.65 0.63 20.38
C GLU A 59 15.06 1.16 20.03
N ALA A 60 15.78 0.43 19.18
CA ALA A 60 17.15 0.80 18.80
C ALA A 60 17.26 1.92 17.74
N GLY A 61 16.16 2.31 17.08
CA GLY A 61 16.24 3.14 15.86
C GLY A 61 15.17 4.21 15.69
N ASP A 62 14.21 4.31 16.61
CA ASP A 62 13.09 5.26 16.56
C ASP A 62 13.04 6.09 17.86
N PRO A 63 14.05 6.95 18.11
CA PRO A 63 14.25 7.62 19.40
C PRO A 63 13.10 8.54 19.84
N HIS A 64 12.27 8.97 18.89
CA HIS A 64 11.11 9.84 19.13
C HIS A 64 9.77 9.14 18.85
N HIS A 65 9.80 7.81 18.66
CA HIS A 65 8.63 6.98 18.38
C HIS A 65 7.82 7.40 17.13
N GLU A 66 8.44 8.12 16.20
CA GLU A 66 7.78 8.63 15.01
C GLU A 66 7.40 7.49 14.05
N VAL A 67 8.31 6.55 13.84
CA VAL A 67 8.06 5.37 12.98
C VAL A 67 7.02 4.46 13.62
N THR A 68 7.06 4.32 14.94
CA THR A 68 6.11 3.56 15.76
C THR A 68 4.70 4.14 15.62
N LEU A 69 4.56 5.46 15.79
CA LEU A 69 3.27 6.14 15.62
C LEU A 69 2.78 6.03 14.17
N ALA A 70 3.66 6.22 13.17
CA ALA A 70 3.31 6.08 11.77
C ALA A 70 2.82 4.65 11.44
N TRP A 71 3.48 3.63 11.99
CA TRP A 71 3.05 2.24 11.86
C TRP A 71 1.65 2.04 12.44
N HIS A 72 1.39 2.49 13.66
CA HIS A 72 0.03 2.42 14.25
C HIS A 72 -1.02 3.14 13.41
N CYS A 73 -0.72 4.32 12.87
CA CYS A 73 -1.63 5.04 11.97
C CYS A 73 -1.94 4.21 10.72
N TYR A 74 -0.94 3.57 10.12
CA TYR A 74 -1.12 2.67 8.99
C TYR A 74 -1.95 1.43 9.36
N GLN A 75 -1.70 0.80 10.51
CA GLN A 75 -2.48 -0.33 10.99
C GLN A 75 -3.95 0.04 11.19
N LYS A 76 -4.21 1.22 11.78
CA LYS A 76 -5.58 1.74 11.97
C LYS A 76 -6.27 2.01 10.63
N LEU A 77 -5.56 2.58 9.67
CA LEU A 77 -6.08 2.77 8.31
C LEU A 77 -6.42 1.43 7.64
N ARG A 78 -5.60 0.40 7.83
CA ARG A 78 -5.86 -0.93 7.30
C ARG A 78 -7.08 -1.58 7.97
N ALA A 79 -7.23 -1.42 9.28
CA ALA A 79 -8.35 -1.97 10.05
C ALA A 79 -9.73 -1.49 9.55
N ILE A 80 -9.83 -0.28 8.98
CA ILE A 80 -11.06 0.26 8.36
C ILE A 80 -11.66 -0.73 7.35
N TYR A 81 -10.82 -1.33 6.50
CA TYR A 81 -11.26 -2.19 5.41
C TYR A 81 -11.40 -3.66 5.81
N HIS A 82 -11.02 -4.03 7.03
CA HIS A 82 -11.25 -5.36 7.60
C HIS A 82 -12.40 -5.38 8.62
N ALA A 83 -12.95 -4.21 8.96
CA ALA A 83 -14.02 -4.07 9.93
C ALA A 83 -15.40 -4.18 9.28
N ARG A 84 -16.41 -4.52 10.09
CA ARG A 84 -17.83 -4.36 9.71
C ARG A 84 -18.14 -2.88 9.42
N PRO A 85 -19.15 -2.58 8.58
CA PRO A 85 -19.43 -1.21 8.12
C PRO A 85 -19.55 -0.16 9.24
N GLU A 86 -20.20 -0.48 10.34
CA GLU A 86 -20.42 0.44 11.48
C GLU A 86 -19.09 0.81 12.13
N THR A 87 -18.27 -0.21 12.44
CA THR A 87 -16.94 -0.05 13.01
C THR A 87 -16.00 0.66 12.04
N GLY A 88 -16.08 0.33 10.75
CA GLY A 88 -15.29 0.97 9.70
C GLY A 88 -15.58 2.47 9.60
N ARG A 89 -16.86 2.87 9.60
CA ARG A 89 -17.26 4.30 9.61
C ARG A 89 -16.77 5.03 10.85
N ARG A 90 -16.83 4.40 12.03
CA ARG A 90 -16.27 4.98 13.27
C ARG A 90 -14.75 5.18 13.16
N LEU A 91 -14.03 4.18 12.69
CA LEU A 91 -12.58 4.28 12.49
C LEU A 91 -12.22 5.39 11.50
N VAL A 92 -12.99 5.54 10.40
CA VAL A 92 -12.84 6.67 9.46
C VAL A 92 -12.99 8.01 10.18
N ALA A 93 -14.04 8.18 10.99
CA ALA A 93 -14.23 9.42 11.74
C ALA A 93 -13.04 9.73 12.67
N GLU A 94 -12.55 8.72 13.39
CA GLU A 94 -11.39 8.87 14.29
C GLU A 94 -10.12 9.30 13.54
N ILE A 95 -9.79 8.66 12.41
CA ILE A 95 -8.59 9.02 11.65
C ILE A 95 -8.71 10.41 11.01
N LEU A 96 -9.90 10.81 10.57
CA LEU A 96 -10.13 12.12 9.96
C LEU A 96 -10.05 13.25 10.98
N ALA A 97 -10.38 12.97 12.24
CA ALA A 97 -10.20 13.90 13.35
C ALA A 97 -8.73 14.00 13.79
N ALA A 98 -8.03 12.87 13.91
CA ALA A 98 -6.71 12.83 14.54
C ALA A 98 -5.53 13.07 13.58
N PHE A 99 -5.56 12.53 12.35
CA PHE A 99 -4.37 12.53 11.49
C PHE A 99 -3.94 13.93 11.06
N PRO A 100 -4.84 14.85 10.63
CA PRO A 100 -4.43 16.17 10.14
C PRO A 100 -3.65 17.03 11.14
N SER A 101 -3.85 16.81 12.45
CA SER A 101 -3.17 17.52 13.54
C SER A 101 -1.96 16.77 14.10
N CYS A 102 -1.56 15.64 13.49
CA CYS A 102 -0.40 14.87 13.92
C CYS A 102 0.88 15.72 13.77
N PRO A 103 1.78 15.76 14.77
CA PRO A 103 3.05 16.49 14.67
C PRO A 103 3.98 15.90 13.60
N ILE A 104 3.79 14.62 13.24
CA ILE A 104 4.55 13.97 12.16
C ILE A 104 4.00 14.48 10.81
N PRO A 105 4.79 15.25 10.03
CA PRO A 105 4.28 15.98 8.87
C PRO A 105 3.75 15.05 7.77
N GLU A 106 4.33 13.87 7.60
CA GLU A 106 3.87 12.88 6.62
C GLU A 106 2.50 12.30 6.99
N ILE A 107 2.22 12.11 8.30
CA ILE A 107 0.92 11.65 8.80
C ILE A 107 -0.12 12.78 8.71
N ALA A 108 0.25 14.02 9.03
CA ALA A 108 -0.62 15.18 8.82
C ALA A 108 -1.04 15.33 7.34
N ARG A 109 -0.09 15.15 6.42
CA ARG A 109 -0.35 15.16 4.99
C ARG A 109 -1.24 14.01 4.54
N LEU A 110 -1.04 12.80 5.09
CA LEU A 110 -1.94 11.68 4.88
C LEU A 110 -3.36 12.05 5.34
N GLY A 111 -3.52 12.57 6.56
CA GLY A 111 -4.81 12.99 7.11
C GLY A 111 -5.55 13.98 6.21
N ARG A 112 -4.88 15.04 5.74
CA ARG A 112 -5.46 16.00 4.78
C ARG A 112 -5.90 15.35 3.47
N THR A 113 -5.12 14.37 3.00
CA THR A 113 -5.49 13.60 1.80
C THR A 113 -6.74 12.76 2.07
N LEU A 114 -6.78 12.01 3.17
CA LEU A 114 -7.95 11.20 3.53
C LEU A 114 -9.21 12.04 3.70
N HIS A 115 -9.08 13.25 4.25
CA HIS A 115 -10.20 14.19 4.38
C HIS A 115 -10.79 14.58 3.02
N ARG A 116 -9.93 14.88 2.03
CA ARG A 116 -10.35 15.18 0.65
C ARG A 116 -11.09 14.01 -0.01
N TRP A 117 -10.74 12.79 0.34
CA TRP A 117 -11.32 11.56 -0.19
C TRP A 117 -12.41 10.94 0.72
N LYS A 118 -12.88 11.65 1.76
CA LYS A 118 -13.83 11.15 2.76
C LYS A 118 -15.07 10.49 2.13
N ALA A 119 -15.70 11.16 1.17
CA ALA A 119 -16.90 10.65 0.52
C ALA A 119 -16.66 9.30 -0.18
N ALA A 120 -15.56 9.18 -0.92
CA ALA A 120 -15.18 7.94 -1.60
C ALA A 120 -14.81 6.82 -0.62
N ILE A 121 -14.17 7.15 0.50
CA ILE A 121 -13.83 6.17 1.55
C ILE A 121 -15.10 5.63 2.22
N LEU A 122 -16.09 6.49 2.50
CA LEU A 122 -17.33 6.06 3.14
C LEU A 122 -18.22 5.26 2.18
N ALA A 123 -18.25 5.61 0.89
CA ALA A 123 -19.01 4.89 -0.13
C ALA A 123 -18.66 3.39 -0.21
N TYR A 124 -17.41 3.01 0.12
CA TYR A 124 -17.00 1.61 0.21
C TYR A 124 -17.93 0.75 1.08
N PHE A 125 -18.44 1.34 2.18
CA PHE A 125 -19.32 0.65 3.12
C PHE A 125 -20.77 0.57 2.64
N ASP A 126 -21.17 1.41 1.68
CA ASP A 126 -22.52 1.42 1.11
C ASP A 126 -22.61 0.47 -0.09
N THR A 127 -21.48 0.17 -0.74
CA THR A 127 -21.40 -0.68 -1.94
C THR A 127 -21.01 -2.13 -1.63
N ALA A 128 -21.23 -2.62 -0.40
CA ALA A 128 -20.82 -3.97 0.05
C ALA A 128 -19.35 -4.31 -0.28
N GLY A 129 -18.45 -3.32 -0.20
CA GLY A 129 -17.02 -3.51 -0.46
C GLY A 129 -16.61 -3.42 -1.93
N ALA A 130 -17.47 -2.94 -2.84
CA ALA A 130 -17.06 -2.63 -4.20
C ALA A 130 -15.81 -1.72 -4.20
N SER A 131 -14.84 -2.08 -5.03
CA SER A 131 -13.57 -1.37 -5.14
C SER A 131 -13.15 -1.29 -6.60
N ASN A 132 -12.17 -0.43 -6.90
CA ASN A 132 -11.57 -0.37 -8.24
C ASN A 132 -10.71 -1.60 -8.58
N GLY A 133 -10.65 -2.62 -7.72
CA GLY A 133 -9.81 -3.82 -7.91
C GLY A 133 -10.06 -4.55 -9.25
N PRO A 134 -11.31 -4.84 -9.64
CA PRO A 134 -11.60 -5.43 -10.95
C PRO A 134 -11.11 -4.56 -12.11
N THR A 135 -11.31 -3.25 -12.04
CA THR A 135 -10.84 -2.31 -13.05
C THR A 135 -9.31 -2.24 -13.10
N GLU A 136 -8.63 -2.23 -11.95
CA GLU A 136 -7.16 -2.28 -11.85
C GLU A 136 -6.61 -3.59 -12.43
N ALA A 137 -7.28 -4.72 -12.21
CA ALA A 137 -6.89 -6.01 -12.79
C ALA A 137 -6.99 -6.01 -14.32
N VAL A 138 -8.07 -5.45 -14.88
CA VAL A 138 -8.23 -5.29 -16.33
C VAL A 138 -7.19 -4.33 -16.90
N ASN A 139 -6.95 -3.19 -16.25
CA ASN A 139 -5.90 -2.26 -16.66
C ASN A 139 -4.52 -2.93 -16.67
N GLY A 140 -4.20 -3.73 -15.65
CA GLY A 140 -2.94 -4.49 -15.61
C GLY A 140 -2.78 -5.46 -16.78
N VAL A 141 -3.87 -6.08 -17.24
CA VAL A 141 -3.88 -6.94 -18.43
C VAL A 141 -3.63 -6.12 -19.70
N ILE A 142 -4.29 -4.97 -19.84
CA ILE A 142 -4.13 -4.07 -20.98
C ILE A 142 -2.69 -3.52 -21.05
N GLU A 143 -2.12 -3.10 -19.93
CA GLU A 143 -0.74 -2.62 -19.85
C GLU A 143 0.28 -3.70 -20.20
N THR A 144 0.07 -4.93 -19.71
CA THR A 144 0.93 -6.07 -20.07
C THR A 144 0.85 -6.36 -21.56
N MET A 145 -0.36 -6.37 -22.12
CA MET A 145 -0.60 -6.58 -23.55
C MET A 145 0.08 -5.51 -24.40
N ARG A 146 -0.02 -4.23 -24.01
CA ARG A 146 0.67 -3.12 -24.67
C ARG A 146 2.19 -3.26 -24.62
N ARG A 147 2.73 -3.69 -23.48
CA ARG A 147 4.18 -3.92 -23.30
C ARG A 147 4.69 -5.04 -24.21
N VAL A 148 3.98 -6.17 -24.27
CA VAL A 148 4.32 -7.30 -25.16
C VAL A 148 4.26 -6.88 -26.63
N ALA A 149 3.30 -6.04 -26.99
CA ALA A 149 3.15 -5.53 -28.35
C ALA A 149 4.16 -4.44 -28.74
N ARG A 150 4.92 -3.88 -27.77
CA ARG A 150 5.76 -2.68 -27.94
C ARG A 150 4.99 -1.46 -28.48
N GLY A 151 3.76 -1.30 -28.01
CA GLY A 151 2.87 -0.21 -28.43
C GLY A 151 2.02 -0.54 -29.67
N PHE A 152 1.11 0.38 -30.01
CA PHE A 152 0.21 0.25 -31.16
C PHE A 152 0.22 1.56 -31.95
N ARG A 153 0.14 1.44 -33.27
CA ARG A 153 0.06 2.58 -34.20
C ARG A 153 -1.36 2.90 -34.65
N ASN A 154 -2.32 2.00 -34.37
CA ASN A 154 -3.72 2.10 -34.79
C ASN A 154 -4.62 1.73 -33.59
N PHE A 155 -5.68 2.54 -33.38
CA PHE A 155 -6.60 2.39 -32.26
C PHE A 155 -7.49 1.15 -32.37
N ASP A 156 -7.95 0.79 -33.55
CA ASP A 156 -8.78 -0.40 -33.77
C ASP A 156 -8.03 -1.67 -33.39
N ASN A 157 -6.77 -1.78 -33.80
CA ASN A 157 -5.89 -2.88 -33.42
C ASN A 157 -5.64 -2.93 -31.91
N TYR A 158 -5.47 -1.77 -31.28
CA TYR A 158 -5.37 -1.67 -29.83
C TYR A 158 -6.66 -2.15 -29.15
N ARG A 159 -7.82 -1.68 -29.60
CA ARG A 159 -9.14 -2.02 -29.04
C ARG A 159 -9.42 -3.52 -29.16
N LEU A 160 -9.22 -4.11 -30.34
CA LEU A 160 -9.42 -5.54 -30.56
C LEU A 160 -8.51 -6.37 -29.65
N ARG A 161 -7.23 -6.02 -29.55
CA ARG A 161 -6.29 -6.76 -28.70
C ARG A 161 -6.55 -6.56 -27.21
N ALA A 162 -7.04 -5.39 -26.80
CA ALA A 162 -7.49 -5.13 -25.43
C ALA A 162 -8.69 -6.00 -25.05
N LEU A 163 -9.70 -6.09 -25.93
CA LEU A 163 -10.87 -6.94 -25.71
C LEU A 163 -10.51 -8.42 -25.63
N LEU A 164 -9.68 -8.91 -26.56
CA LEU A 164 -9.19 -10.30 -26.56
C LEU A 164 -8.40 -10.62 -25.27
N ALA A 165 -7.51 -9.73 -24.84
CA ALA A 165 -6.71 -9.91 -23.64
C ALA A 165 -7.56 -9.93 -22.35
N ALA A 166 -8.52 -8.99 -22.25
CA ALA A 166 -9.47 -8.92 -21.15
C ALA A 166 -10.33 -10.19 -21.09
N GLY A 167 -10.78 -10.70 -22.24
CA GLY A 167 -11.53 -11.95 -22.41
C GLY A 167 -10.71 -13.24 -22.21
N GLY A 168 -9.42 -13.15 -21.85
CA GLY A 168 -8.60 -14.31 -21.46
C GLY A 168 -7.58 -14.78 -22.50
N HIS A 169 -7.58 -14.22 -23.71
CA HIS A 169 -6.57 -14.54 -24.72
C HIS A 169 -5.22 -13.87 -24.38
N ARG A 170 -4.42 -14.56 -23.57
CA ARG A 170 -3.17 -14.03 -22.99
C ARG A 170 -1.97 -14.90 -23.41
N PRO A 171 -1.51 -14.81 -24.67
CA PRO A 171 -0.43 -15.66 -25.19
C PRO A 171 0.89 -15.56 -24.39
N TRP A 172 1.16 -14.43 -23.75
CA TRP A 172 2.31 -14.22 -22.86
C TRP A 172 2.24 -14.93 -21.50
N ARG A 173 1.10 -15.57 -21.17
CA ARG A 173 1.00 -16.43 -19.97
C ARG A 173 1.34 -17.89 -20.25
N LYS A 174 1.54 -18.28 -21.51
CA LYS A 174 1.99 -19.62 -21.85
C LYS A 174 3.49 -19.72 -21.57
N THR A 175 3.89 -20.56 -20.63
CA THR A 175 5.30 -20.93 -20.43
C THR A 175 5.79 -21.60 -21.72
N PRO A 176 7.00 -21.30 -22.22
CA PRO A 176 7.58 -22.10 -23.29
C PRO A 176 7.70 -23.54 -22.78
N THR A 177 7.00 -24.46 -23.42
CA THR A 177 7.28 -25.88 -23.24
C THR A 177 8.68 -26.08 -23.81
N HIS A 178 9.70 -26.15 -22.96
CA HIS A 178 11.00 -26.67 -23.37
C HIS A 178 10.78 -28.16 -23.66
N ALA A 179 10.42 -28.48 -24.91
CA ALA A 179 10.53 -29.83 -25.39
C ALA A 179 12.01 -30.18 -25.35
N HIS A 180 12.37 -31.06 -24.42
CA HIS A 180 13.69 -31.68 -24.36
C HIS A 180 13.92 -32.39 -25.71
N LEU A 181 14.94 -31.93 -26.44
CA LEU A 181 15.59 -32.70 -27.50
C LEU A 181 16.73 -33.49 -26.87
#